data_AF-A0A1V6RPG3-F1
#
_entry.id   AF-A0A1V6RPG3-F1
#
_cell.length_a   1.000
_cell.length_b   1.000
_cell.length_c   1.000
_cell.angle_alpha   90.00
_cell.angle_beta   90.00
_cell.angle_gamma   90.00
#
_symmetry.space_group_name_H-M   'P 1'
#
loop_
_entity.id
_entity.type
_entity.pdbx_description
1 polymer ?
#
loop_
_entity_poly.entity_id
_entity_poly.type
_entity_poly.pdbx_seq_one_letter_code
_entity_poly.pdbx_strand_id
1 'polypeptide(L)'
;MSHRNVNFYNGSTGVHLGGVRQNGSITNANFFDMLMNVLLDVEATISIRFRGTGVLIPINSNRLAEGDYDIFCPQGEIKLTRFEILCEPGMESLDDWAGLEAAHIFPLGQQELWNLGGFSHFITRPGRNPVNSVQNGLLLAAQVHQLFDGFVVSVNPDDGYKITDFSANNWNVDGRILDIVCRDPNHPDRVADELLRWHFRQCVLANMKGAGEPIFKHDFPPGTDMINEIMRGPLPAQRMELELFSRLQQTPQEDDDGSVH
;
A
#
# COMPACT_ATOMS: atom_id res chain seq x y z
N MET A 1 -10.33 -14.96 -7.83
CA MET A 1 -9.16 -15.82 -7.51
C MET A 1 -8.10 -14.91 -6.92
N SER A 2 -7.45 -15.32 -5.83
CA SER A 2 -6.32 -14.55 -5.28
C SER A 2 -5.24 -14.42 -6.37
N HIS A 3 -4.87 -13.19 -6.75
CA HIS A 3 -3.80 -12.96 -7.73
C HIS A 3 -2.41 -13.29 -7.18
N ARG A 4 -2.30 -13.58 -5.87
CA ARG A 4 -1.05 -13.86 -5.16
C ARG A 4 -0.44 -15.20 -5.61
N ASN A 5 0.87 -15.20 -5.82
CA ASN A 5 1.68 -16.37 -6.21
C ASN A 5 2.74 -16.71 -5.15
N VAL A 6 2.76 -15.97 -4.05
CA VAL A 6 3.54 -16.26 -2.85
C VAL A 6 2.58 -16.24 -1.67
N ASN A 7 2.48 -17.33 -0.91
CA ASN A 7 1.68 -17.36 0.32
C ASN A 7 2.56 -17.72 1.51
N PHE A 8 2.19 -17.26 2.69
CA PHE A 8 2.93 -17.55 3.91
C PHE A 8 2.01 -17.86 5.08
N TYR A 9 2.52 -18.73 5.94
CA TYR A 9 1.78 -19.36 7.01
C TYR A 9 2.61 -19.36 8.29
N ASN A 10 1.94 -19.45 9.43
CA ASN A 10 2.60 -19.75 10.68
C ASN A 10 3.13 -21.18 10.61
N GLY A 11 4.44 -21.35 10.64
CA GLY A 11 5.10 -22.65 10.49
C GLY A 11 4.83 -23.62 11.64
N SER A 12 4.43 -23.12 12.81
CA SER A 12 4.10 -23.95 13.97
C SER A 12 2.65 -24.42 13.98
N THR A 13 1.72 -23.57 13.53
CA THR A 13 0.26 -23.85 13.60
C THR A 13 -0.37 -24.19 12.25
N GLY A 14 0.32 -23.90 11.14
CA GLY A 14 -0.21 -24.03 9.78
C GLY A 14 -1.21 -22.93 9.39
N VAL A 15 -1.52 -21.97 10.27
CA VAL A 15 -2.47 -20.88 10.00
C VAL A 15 -1.96 -20.01 8.85
N HIS A 16 -2.83 -19.71 7.89
CA HIS A 16 -2.52 -18.79 6.80
C HIS A 16 -2.42 -17.35 7.33
N LEU A 17 -1.27 -16.72 7.14
CA LEU A 17 -0.98 -15.36 7.60
C LEU A 17 -1.25 -14.33 6.50
N GLY A 18 -1.01 -14.69 5.25
CA GLY A 18 -1.14 -13.78 4.13
C GLY A 18 -0.42 -14.27 2.87
N GLY A 19 -0.31 -13.39 1.89
CA GLY A 19 0.40 -13.70 0.65
C GLY A 19 0.59 -12.44 -0.18
N VAL A 20 1.45 -12.49 -1.18
CA VAL A 20 1.79 -11.35 -2.03
C VAL A 20 1.78 -11.77 -3.50
N ARG A 21 1.40 -10.83 -4.37
CA ARG A 21 1.72 -10.96 -5.80
C ARG A 21 3.13 -10.47 -5.99
N GLN A 22 3.98 -11.33 -6.52
CA GLN A 22 5.31 -10.96 -6.95
C GLN A 22 5.42 -11.09 -8.47
N ASN A 23 6.00 -10.08 -9.12
CA ASN A 23 6.26 -10.07 -10.56
C ASN A 23 7.75 -10.29 -10.92
N GLY A 24 8.55 -10.72 -9.94
CA GLY A 24 9.95 -11.14 -10.09
C GLY A 24 10.99 -10.17 -9.51
N SER A 25 10.57 -9.03 -8.97
CA SER A 25 11.46 -8.03 -8.36
C SER A 25 11.73 -8.20 -6.86
N ILE A 26 10.86 -8.90 -6.12
CA ILE A 26 11.01 -9.08 -4.67
C ILE A 26 12.14 -10.08 -4.40
N THR A 27 13.10 -9.66 -3.58
CA THR A 27 14.20 -10.52 -3.15
C THR A 27 13.87 -11.18 -1.83
N ASN A 28 14.61 -12.22 -1.46
CA ASN A 28 14.47 -12.82 -0.13
C ASN A 28 14.65 -11.74 0.96
N ALA A 29 15.69 -10.91 0.86
CA ALA A 29 15.94 -9.84 1.84
C ALA A 29 14.77 -8.84 1.93
N ASN A 30 14.20 -8.42 0.79
CA ASN A 30 13.05 -7.53 0.76
C ASN A 30 11.81 -8.20 1.37
N PHE A 31 11.57 -9.49 1.10
CA PHE A 31 10.47 -10.23 1.72
C PHE A 31 10.62 -10.36 3.24
N PHE A 32 11.85 -10.57 3.75
CA PHE A 32 12.13 -10.53 5.19
C PHE A 32 11.82 -9.15 5.78
N ASP A 33 12.22 -8.08 5.11
CA ASP A 33 11.96 -6.70 5.54
C ASP A 33 10.45 -6.39 5.59
N MET A 34 9.72 -6.71 4.52
CA MET A 34 8.25 -6.56 4.45
C MET A 34 7.55 -7.30 5.60
N LEU A 35 7.98 -8.53 5.90
CA LEU A 35 7.40 -9.32 6.98
C LEU A 35 7.77 -8.76 8.35
N MET A 36 9.04 -8.53 8.64
CA MET A 36 9.50 -8.17 9.99
C MET A 36 9.25 -6.71 10.37
N ASN A 37 9.43 -5.79 9.42
CA ASN A 37 9.42 -4.36 9.71
C ASN A 37 8.08 -3.70 9.37
N VAL A 38 7.13 -4.44 8.78
CA VAL A 38 5.83 -3.91 8.38
C VAL A 38 4.67 -4.82 8.79
N LEU A 39 4.68 -6.09 8.39
CA LEU A 39 3.49 -6.93 8.48
C LEU A 39 3.34 -7.67 9.80
N LEU A 40 4.43 -8.16 10.39
CA LEU A 40 4.43 -9.00 11.56
C LEU A 40 4.91 -8.22 12.79
N ASP A 41 4.15 -8.34 13.86
CA ASP A 41 4.57 -7.92 15.20
C ASP A 41 5.20 -9.15 15.88
N VAL A 42 6.53 -9.18 15.88
CA VAL A 42 7.36 -10.29 16.36
C VAL A 42 8.47 -9.78 17.28
N GLU A 43 8.74 -10.53 18.34
CA GLU A 43 9.74 -10.15 19.35
C GLU A 43 11.17 -10.63 19.02
N ALA A 44 11.32 -11.45 17.97
CA ALA A 44 12.59 -12.01 17.55
C ALA A 44 12.68 -12.18 16.03
N THR A 45 13.91 -12.32 15.53
CA THR A 45 14.16 -12.57 14.11
C THR A 45 13.48 -13.87 13.67
N ILE A 46 12.60 -13.75 12.67
CA ILE A 46 11.90 -14.90 12.09
C ILE A 46 12.85 -15.74 11.24
N SER A 47 12.49 -17.00 11.05
CA SER A 47 13.07 -17.85 10.00
C SER A 47 11.98 -18.26 9.02
N ILE A 48 12.32 -18.29 7.74
CA ILE A 48 11.38 -18.58 6.66
C ILE A 48 11.86 -19.83 5.93
N ARG A 49 10.95 -20.79 5.72
CA ARG A 49 11.22 -22.01 4.97
C ARG A 49 10.29 -22.10 3.77
N PHE A 50 10.81 -22.54 2.64
CA PHE A 50 9.97 -22.89 1.49
C PHE A 50 9.23 -24.19 1.80
N ARG A 51 7.90 -24.16 1.85
CA ARG A 51 7.07 -25.29 2.32
C ARG A 51 7.25 -26.54 1.47
N GLY A 52 7.43 -26.39 0.16
CA GLY A 52 7.61 -27.53 -0.75
C GLY A 52 8.86 -28.36 -0.52
N THR A 53 9.91 -27.77 0.08
CA THR A 53 11.20 -28.44 0.32
C THR A 53 11.64 -28.45 1.78
N GLY A 54 11.02 -27.63 2.63
CA GLY A 54 11.44 -27.38 4.01
C GLY A 54 12.74 -26.60 4.14
N VAL A 55 13.33 -26.15 3.02
CA VAL A 55 14.64 -25.45 3.01
C VAL A 55 14.47 -24.03 3.53
N LEU A 56 15.37 -23.63 4.43
CA LEU A 56 15.47 -22.24 4.91
C LEU A 56 15.92 -21.33 3.77
N ILE A 57 15.18 -20.24 3.54
CA ILE A 57 15.62 -19.22 2.60
C ILE A 57 16.61 -18.25 3.28
N PRO A 58 17.74 -17.93 2.63
CA PRO A 58 18.71 -16.97 3.17
C PRO A 58 18.24 -15.52 2.98
N ILE A 59 18.65 -14.63 3.90
CA ILE A 59 18.49 -13.18 3.74
C ILE A 59 19.52 -12.69 2.72
N ASN A 60 19.12 -12.59 1.45
CA ASN A 60 20.01 -12.17 0.37
C ASN A 60 19.24 -11.53 -0.79
N SER A 61 19.98 -11.10 -1.83
CA SER A 61 19.42 -10.46 -3.02
C SER A 61 18.88 -11.44 -4.07
N ASN A 62 18.81 -12.74 -3.76
CA ASN A 62 18.20 -13.69 -4.70
C ASN A 62 16.71 -13.41 -4.80
N ARG A 63 16.14 -13.61 -5.99
CA ARG A 63 14.70 -13.49 -6.22
C ARG A 63 13.95 -14.47 -5.32
N LEU A 64 12.88 -13.99 -4.70
CA LEU A 64 11.97 -14.83 -3.95
C LEU A 64 11.23 -15.74 -4.95
N ALA A 65 11.22 -17.04 -4.69
CA ALA A 65 10.50 -17.99 -5.53
C ALA A 65 8.99 -17.87 -5.33
N GLU A 66 8.22 -18.25 -6.35
CA GLU A 66 6.77 -18.42 -6.18
C GLU A 66 6.49 -19.69 -5.36
N GLY A 67 5.44 -19.66 -4.55
CA GLY A 67 4.99 -20.78 -3.75
C GLY A 67 4.69 -20.45 -2.29
N ASP A 68 4.61 -21.49 -1.48
CA ASP A 68 4.19 -21.39 -0.09
C ASP A 68 5.39 -21.40 0.86
N TYR A 69 5.30 -20.57 1.91
CA TYR A 69 6.35 -20.37 2.89
C TYR A 69 5.84 -20.56 4.32
N ASP A 70 6.66 -21.18 5.15
CA ASP A 70 6.41 -21.35 6.58
C ASP A 70 7.28 -20.38 7.38
N ILE A 71 6.65 -19.53 8.18
CA ILE A 71 7.30 -18.52 9.04
C ILE A 71 7.35 -19.04 10.47
N PHE A 72 8.56 -19.12 11.02
CA PHE A 72 8.79 -19.54 12.39
C PHE A 72 9.39 -18.39 13.20
N CYS A 73 8.79 -18.09 14.34
CA CYS A 73 9.36 -17.20 15.34
C CYS A 73 9.94 -18.04 16.49
N PRO A 74 11.23 -17.88 16.86
CA PRO A 74 11.84 -18.70 17.91
C PRO A 74 11.31 -18.37 19.31
N GLN A 75 10.78 -17.15 19.51
CA GLN A 75 10.28 -16.64 20.79
C GLN A 75 9.03 -15.79 20.52
N GLY A 76 7.94 -16.07 21.25
CA GLY A 76 6.70 -15.29 21.15
C GLY A 76 5.72 -15.76 20.06
N GLU A 77 4.57 -15.10 20.03
CA GLU A 77 3.49 -15.36 19.08
C GLU A 77 3.67 -14.48 17.84
N ILE A 78 3.39 -15.02 16.65
CA ILE A 78 3.34 -14.21 15.43
C ILE A 78 1.99 -13.50 15.38
N LYS A 79 2.00 -12.18 15.48
CA LYS A 79 0.80 -11.34 15.31
C LYS A 79 0.92 -10.53 14.03
N LEU A 80 -0.19 -10.31 13.34
CA LEU A 80 -0.23 -9.33 12.25
C LEU A 80 -0.27 -7.93 12.87
N THR A 81 0.49 -7.00 12.30
CA THR A 81 0.45 -5.59 12.72
C THR A 81 -0.97 -5.05 12.60
N ARG A 82 -1.43 -4.38 13.65
CA ARG A 82 -2.82 -3.89 13.76
C ARG A 82 -3.09 -2.61 12.96
N PHE A 83 -2.09 -2.09 12.24
CA PHE A 83 -2.26 -0.91 11.41
C PHE A 83 -3.32 -1.14 10.33
N GLU A 84 -4.16 -0.12 10.15
CA GLU A 84 -5.21 -0.08 9.13
C GLU A 84 -4.64 0.46 7.83
N ILE A 85 -5.07 -0.14 6.73
CA ILE A 85 -4.80 0.34 5.38
C ILE A 85 -5.75 1.50 5.14
N LEU A 86 -5.23 2.70 4.97
CA LEU A 86 -6.04 3.90 4.72
C LEU A 86 -6.05 4.19 3.21
N CYS A 87 -6.62 3.30 2.40
CA CYS A 87 -6.91 3.62 0.99
C CYS A 87 -8.11 4.56 0.93
N GLU A 88 -7.96 5.71 0.28
CA GLU A 88 -9.13 6.35 -0.31
C GLU A 88 -9.47 5.62 -1.62
N PRO A 89 -10.74 5.27 -1.87
CA PRO A 89 -11.15 4.81 -3.18
C PRO A 89 -11.07 5.99 -4.16
N GLY A 90 -10.04 6.04 -4.98
CA GLY A 90 -10.04 6.90 -6.17
C GLY A 90 -11.08 6.38 -7.15
N MET A 91 -12.31 6.88 -7.08
CA MET A 91 -13.31 6.66 -8.13
C MET A 91 -13.82 8.01 -8.61
N GLU A 92 -13.32 8.48 -9.76
CA GLU A 92 -14.17 9.01 -10.83
C GLU A 92 -13.45 9.16 -12.19
N SER A 93 -14.20 8.70 -13.20
CA SER A 93 -14.20 8.93 -14.66
C SER A 93 -12.92 9.20 -15.46
N LEU A 94 -12.86 8.47 -16.59
CA LEU A 94 -12.08 8.73 -17.80
C LEU A 94 -12.30 10.16 -18.30
N ASP A 95 -11.54 11.12 -17.78
CA ASP A 95 -11.45 12.44 -18.38
C ASP A 95 -10.08 12.60 -19.04
N ASP A 96 -10.16 12.80 -20.35
CA ASP A 96 -9.09 12.77 -21.33
C ASP A 96 -8.17 14.00 -21.15
N TRP A 97 -7.19 13.92 -20.24
CA TRP A 97 -6.21 14.99 -20.00
C TRP A 97 -4.81 14.42 -19.77
N ALA A 98 -3.94 14.58 -20.77
CA ALA A 98 -2.47 14.48 -20.75
C ALA A 98 -1.83 13.42 -19.83
N GLY A 99 -1.20 12.39 -20.40
CA GLY A 99 -0.72 11.17 -19.71
C GLY A 99 0.35 11.27 -18.61
N LEU A 100 0.51 12.40 -17.91
CA LEU A 100 1.28 12.56 -16.67
C LEU A 100 0.48 13.39 -15.64
N GLU A 101 0.44 12.92 -14.41
CA GLU A 101 -0.32 13.49 -13.28
C GLU A 101 0.56 13.65 -12.04
N ALA A 102 0.31 14.69 -11.25
CA ALA A 102 1.01 14.92 -9.99
C ALA A 102 0.32 14.13 -8.86
N ALA A 103 1.02 13.12 -8.36
CA ALA A 103 0.60 12.26 -7.26
C ALA A 103 1.20 12.72 -5.95
N HIS A 104 0.38 12.84 -4.90
CA HIS A 104 0.91 13.03 -3.55
C HIS A 104 1.32 11.67 -2.95
N ILE A 105 2.47 11.60 -2.29
CA ILE A 105 2.94 10.36 -1.65
C ILE A 105 2.15 10.10 -0.37
N PHE A 106 2.01 11.14 0.44
CA PHE A 106 1.08 11.16 1.55
C PHE A 106 -0.19 11.87 1.10
N PRO A 107 -1.37 11.21 1.17
CA PRO A 107 -2.60 11.73 0.60
C PRO A 107 -3.08 13.00 1.31
N LEU A 108 -3.56 13.98 0.52
CA LEU A 108 -4.06 15.25 1.05
C LEU A 108 -5.28 15.08 1.98
N GLY A 109 -6.13 14.09 1.71
CA GLY A 109 -7.31 13.77 2.53
C GLY A 109 -6.98 13.34 3.97
N GLN A 110 -5.72 13.00 4.26
CA GLN A 110 -5.30 12.50 5.58
C GLN A 110 -4.53 13.55 6.40
N GLN A 111 -4.91 14.82 6.31
CA GLN A 111 -4.19 15.91 6.95
C GLN A 111 -4.12 15.79 8.49
N GLU A 112 -5.10 15.19 9.14
CA GLU A 112 -5.03 14.92 10.58
C GLU A 112 -3.93 13.91 10.92
N LEU A 113 -3.79 12.86 10.12
CA LEU A 113 -2.75 11.85 10.29
C LEU A 113 -1.37 12.43 9.99
N TRP A 114 -1.28 13.29 8.98
CA TRP A 114 -0.08 14.08 8.68
C TRP A 114 0.36 14.90 9.91
N ASN A 115 -0.58 15.57 10.56
CA ASN A 115 -0.32 16.40 11.74
C ASN A 115 0.06 15.56 12.96
N LEU A 116 -0.69 14.49 13.25
CA LEU A 116 -0.45 13.61 14.39
C LEU A 116 0.89 12.90 14.30
N GLY A 117 1.28 12.46 13.10
CA GLY A 117 2.56 11.83 12.83
C GLY A 117 3.74 12.81 12.73
N GLY A 118 3.49 14.12 12.77
CA GLY A 118 4.54 15.13 12.68
C GLY A 118 5.29 15.14 11.34
N PHE A 119 4.65 14.68 10.26
CA PHE A 119 5.31 14.45 8.96
C PHE A 119 5.89 15.72 8.33
N SER A 120 5.38 16.90 8.71
CA SER A 120 5.96 18.20 8.36
C SER A 120 7.45 18.31 8.69
N HIS A 121 7.95 17.58 9.70
CA HIS A 121 9.37 17.62 10.09
C HIS A 121 10.31 17.02 9.02
N PHE A 122 9.81 16.15 8.14
CA PHE A 122 10.60 15.55 7.05
C PHE A 122 10.69 16.46 5.82
N ILE A 123 9.93 17.55 5.79
CA ILE A 123 9.89 18.48 4.67
C ILE A 123 10.87 19.63 4.91
N THR A 124 11.91 19.69 4.08
CA THR A 124 12.92 20.76 4.13
C THR A 124 12.50 22.02 3.36
N ARG A 125 11.58 21.88 2.41
CA ARG A 125 11.07 22.95 1.54
C ARG A 125 9.55 22.95 1.53
N PRO A 126 8.91 23.44 2.60
CA PRO A 126 7.46 23.32 2.78
C PRO A 126 6.63 24.23 1.89
N GLY A 127 7.25 25.20 1.20
CA GLY A 127 6.49 26.21 0.47
C GLY A 127 5.52 26.95 1.40
N ARG A 128 4.24 27.05 0.99
CA ARG A 128 3.17 27.62 1.82
C ARG A 128 2.57 26.63 2.82
N ASN A 129 2.58 25.34 2.50
CA ASN A 129 2.02 24.28 3.33
C ASN A 129 2.85 23.00 3.14
N PRO A 130 3.46 22.43 4.20
CA PRO A 130 4.33 21.26 4.10
C PRO A 130 3.70 20.08 3.34
N VAL A 131 2.39 19.85 3.47
CA VAL A 131 1.71 18.73 2.79
C VAL A 131 1.68 18.91 1.26
N ASN A 132 1.71 20.15 0.78
CA ASN A 132 1.75 20.51 -0.64
C ASN A 132 3.19 20.72 -1.15
N SER A 133 4.19 20.30 -0.38
CA SER A 133 5.59 20.39 -0.80
C SER A 133 5.83 19.45 -1.99
N VAL A 134 6.70 19.89 -2.92
CA VAL A 134 7.22 19.05 -3.99
C VAL A 134 7.91 17.78 -3.46
N GLN A 135 8.39 17.81 -2.22
CA GLN A 135 9.00 16.64 -1.57
C GLN A 135 7.97 15.58 -1.13
N ASN A 136 6.67 15.89 -1.17
CA ASN A 136 5.54 14.98 -1.00
C ASN A 136 4.90 14.61 -2.36
N GLY A 137 5.57 14.85 -3.49
CA GLY A 137 4.99 14.67 -4.82
C GLY A 137 5.82 13.81 -5.75
N LEU A 138 5.14 13.08 -6.64
CA LEU A 138 5.72 12.41 -7.81
C LEU A 138 4.93 12.80 -9.06
N LEU A 139 5.60 12.91 -10.21
CA LEU A 139 4.92 13.00 -11.50
C LEU A 139 4.86 11.61 -12.11
N LEU A 140 3.65 11.07 -12.26
CA LEU A 140 3.41 9.68 -12.67
C LEU A 140 2.54 9.65 -13.93
N ALA A 141 2.68 8.60 -14.75
CA ALA A 141 1.69 8.38 -15.80
C ALA A 141 0.32 8.11 -15.17
N ALA A 142 -0.78 8.60 -15.77
CA ALA A 142 -2.12 8.53 -15.18
C ALA A 142 -2.50 7.11 -14.70
N GLN A 143 -2.17 6.09 -15.49
CA GLN A 143 -2.41 4.69 -15.12
C GLN A 143 -1.57 4.21 -13.92
N VAL A 144 -0.36 4.76 -13.73
CA VAL A 144 0.50 4.43 -12.59
C VAL A 144 0.07 5.23 -11.35
N HIS A 145 -0.41 6.45 -11.52
CA HIS A 145 -0.95 7.27 -10.44
C HIS A 145 -2.11 6.57 -9.74
N GLN A 146 -3.08 6.05 -10.51
CA GLN A 146 -4.20 5.27 -9.95
C GLN A 146 -3.75 4.06 -9.12
N LEU A 147 -2.73 3.34 -9.60
CA LEU A 147 -2.17 2.21 -8.85
C LEU A 147 -1.39 2.64 -7.61
N PHE A 148 -0.75 3.81 -7.66
CA PHE A 148 0.02 4.35 -6.57
C PHE A 148 -0.89 4.84 -5.43
N ASP A 149 -1.97 5.54 -5.75
CA ASP A 149 -2.98 5.99 -4.79
C ASP A 149 -3.73 4.82 -4.15
N GLY A 150 -4.00 3.77 -4.93
CA GLY A 150 -4.60 2.54 -4.43
C GLY A 150 -3.65 1.63 -3.63
N PHE A 151 -2.42 2.09 -3.34
CA PHE A 151 -1.36 1.31 -2.67
C PHE A 151 -1.01 -0.01 -3.36
N VAL A 152 -1.13 -0.08 -4.69
CA VAL A 152 -0.81 -1.26 -5.50
C VAL A 152 0.60 -1.20 -6.08
N VAL A 153 1.16 0.00 -6.26
CA VAL A 153 2.55 0.22 -6.69
C VAL A 153 3.26 1.06 -5.64
N SER A 154 4.47 0.65 -5.25
CA SER A 154 5.26 1.34 -4.23
C SER A 154 6.69 1.60 -4.67
N VAL A 155 7.38 2.50 -3.98
CA VAL A 155 8.83 2.70 -4.10
C VAL A 155 9.48 2.45 -2.74
N ASN A 156 10.46 1.55 -2.66
CA ASN A 156 11.19 1.29 -1.42
C ASN A 156 12.54 2.04 -1.40
N PRO A 157 12.68 3.13 -0.63
CA PRO A 157 13.96 3.86 -0.54
C PRO A 157 15.08 3.04 0.11
N ASP A 158 14.74 2.04 0.93
CA ASP A 158 15.70 1.18 1.63
C ASP A 158 16.19 0.00 0.78
N ASP A 159 15.56 -0.24 -0.39
CA ASP A 159 15.96 -1.25 -1.38
C ASP A 159 16.37 -0.57 -2.70
N GLY A 160 17.19 0.48 -2.59
CA GLY A 160 17.74 1.19 -3.74
C GLY A 160 16.71 1.96 -4.56
N TYR A 161 15.60 2.39 -3.95
CA TYR A 161 14.46 3.05 -4.62
C TYR A 161 13.79 2.18 -5.68
N LYS A 162 13.79 0.86 -5.46
CA LYS A 162 13.13 -0.09 -6.37
C LYS A 162 11.62 0.03 -6.27
N ILE A 163 10.98 0.00 -7.45
CA ILE A 163 9.53 0.00 -7.62
C ILE A 163 9.03 -1.44 -7.46
N THR A 164 7.99 -1.63 -6.65
CA THR A 164 7.32 -2.92 -6.47
C THR A 164 5.87 -2.81 -6.92
N ASP A 165 5.46 -3.67 -7.86
CA ASP A 165 4.07 -3.76 -8.33
C ASP A 165 3.41 -5.01 -7.75
N PHE A 166 2.35 -4.81 -6.97
CA PHE A 166 1.56 -5.86 -6.33
C PHE A 166 0.36 -6.32 -7.19
N SER A 167 0.20 -5.80 -8.41
CA SER A 167 -0.84 -6.17 -9.36
C SER A 167 -0.41 -7.32 -10.30
N ALA A 168 -1.39 -7.97 -10.95
CA ALA A 168 -1.12 -9.00 -11.95
C ALA A 168 -0.73 -8.44 -13.33
N ASN A 169 -1.22 -7.24 -13.66
CA ASN A 169 -1.07 -6.67 -15.00
C ASN A 169 0.29 -6.02 -15.23
N ASN A 170 1.10 -5.85 -14.17
CA ASN A 170 2.48 -5.37 -14.16
C ASN A 170 2.80 -4.48 -15.35
N TRP A 171 2.47 -3.19 -15.29
CA TRP A 171 2.64 -2.20 -16.37
C TRP A 171 4.10 -1.93 -16.77
N ASN A 172 4.95 -2.96 -16.64
CA ASN A 172 6.37 -3.03 -16.83
C ASN A 172 7.13 -2.08 -15.91
N VAL A 173 6.55 -1.79 -14.74
CA VAL A 173 7.12 -0.91 -13.72
C VAL A 173 7.84 -1.69 -12.63
N ASP A 174 7.46 -2.95 -12.38
CA ASP A 174 8.06 -3.78 -11.34
C ASP A 174 9.57 -3.95 -11.53
N GLY A 175 10.34 -3.76 -10.45
CA GLY A 175 11.78 -3.89 -10.45
C GLY A 175 12.55 -2.73 -11.10
N ARG A 176 11.87 -1.73 -11.67
CA ARG A 176 12.53 -0.48 -12.08
C ARG A 176 13.01 0.29 -10.86
N ILE A 177 13.92 1.23 -11.08
CA ILE A 177 14.40 2.15 -10.04
C ILE A 177 13.77 3.51 -10.30
N LEU A 178 13.33 4.18 -9.23
CA LEU A 178 12.83 5.55 -9.29
C LEU A 178 13.88 6.46 -9.98
N ASP A 179 13.42 7.40 -10.79
CA ASP A 179 14.32 8.29 -11.53
C ASP A 179 15.23 9.07 -10.58
N ILE A 180 16.50 9.27 -10.99
CA ILE A 180 17.50 9.96 -10.17
C ILE A 180 17.07 11.37 -9.79
N VAL A 181 16.30 12.07 -10.63
CA VAL A 181 15.80 13.43 -10.33
C VAL A 181 14.97 13.45 -9.05
N CYS A 182 14.25 12.38 -8.74
CA CYS A 182 13.41 12.29 -7.55
C CYS A 182 14.20 11.92 -6.28
N ARG A 183 15.42 11.37 -6.40
CA ARG A 183 16.15 10.75 -5.28
C ARG A 183 17.63 11.18 -5.15
N ASP A 184 18.09 12.13 -5.97
CA ASP A 184 19.45 12.66 -5.84
C ASP A 184 19.60 13.37 -4.48
N PRO A 185 20.50 12.91 -3.59
CA PRO A 185 20.68 13.51 -2.28
C PRO A 185 21.14 14.98 -2.34
N ASN A 186 21.69 15.42 -3.46
CA ASN A 186 22.11 16.80 -3.68
C ASN A 186 21.00 17.68 -4.25
N HIS A 187 19.88 17.09 -4.69
CA HIS A 187 18.76 17.83 -5.22
C HIS A 187 17.83 18.28 -4.06
N PRO A 188 17.66 19.60 -3.85
CA PRO A 188 16.93 20.11 -2.69
C PRO A 188 15.42 19.78 -2.74
N ASP A 189 14.88 19.55 -3.93
CA ASP A 189 13.47 19.18 -4.14
C ASP A 189 13.29 17.66 -4.32
N ARG A 190 14.30 16.84 -3.98
CA ARG A 190 14.14 15.39 -3.95
C ARG A 190 12.96 14.99 -3.05
N VAL A 191 12.34 13.87 -3.39
CA VAL A 191 11.29 13.25 -2.59
C VAL A 191 11.82 12.92 -1.19
N ALA A 192 10.99 13.14 -0.17
CA ALA A 192 11.31 12.76 1.20
C ALA A 192 11.23 11.23 1.35
N ASP A 193 12.36 10.61 1.74
CA ASP A 193 12.46 9.15 1.87
C ASP A 193 11.48 8.60 2.91
N GLU A 194 11.19 9.38 3.96
CA GLU A 194 10.27 9.01 5.02
C GLU A 194 8.83 8.89 4.51
N LEU A 195 8.43 9.69 3.52
CA LEU A 195 7.12 9.58 2.90
C LEU A 195 7.03 8.36 1.99
N LEU A 196 8.08 8.08 1.21
CA LEU A 196 8.15 6.84 0.42
C LEU A 196 8.12 5.60 1.32
N ARG A 197 8.84 5.61 2.44
CA ARG A 197 8.84 4.53 3.42
C ARG A 197 7.46 4.35 4.06
N TRP A 198 6.75 5.45 4.35
CA TRP A 198 5.38 5.37 4.84
C TRP A 198 4.44 4.76 3.79
N HIS A 199 4.48 5.23 2.55
CA HIS A 199 3.64 4.73 1.45
C HIS A 199 3.93 3.25 1.13
N PHE A 200 5.21 2.86 1.11
CA PHE A 200 5.64 1.47 0.96
C PHE A 200 5.03 0.57 2.04
N ARG A 201 5.03 1.02 3.30
CA ARG A 201 4.42 0.28 4.41
C ARG A 201 2.92 0.09 4.19
N GLN A 202 2.20 1.12 3.71
CA GLN A 202 0.78 0.98 3.37
C GLN A 202 0.55 -0.04 2.26
N CYS A 203 1.38 -0.03 1.21
CA CYS A 203 1.30 -1.01 0.13
C CYS A 203 1.55 -2.44 0.60
N VAL A 204 2.52 -2.65 1.49
CA VAL A 204 2.79 -3.97 2.09
C VAL A 204 1.60 -4.43 2.92
N LEU A 205 1.06 -3.56 3.79
CA LEU A 205 -0.13 -3.90 4.59
C LEU A 205 -1.33 -4.23 3.71
N ALA A 206 -1.58 -3.43 2.67
CA ALA A 206 -2.68 -3.59 1.73
C ALA A 206 -2.59 -4.93 1.01
N ASN A 207 -1.42 -5.25 0.48
CA ASN A 207 -1.29 -6.37 -0.45
C ASN A 207 -0.88 -7.68 0.21
N MET A 208 -0.34 -7.66 1.44
CA MET A 208 0.21 -8.86 2.08
C MET A 208 -0.65 -9.44 3.20
N LYS A 209 -1.51 -8.64 3.83
CA LYS A 209 -2.29 -9.07 5.00
C LYS A 209 -3.46 -10.00 4.61
N GLY A 210 -3.73 -11.02 5.43
CA GLY A 210 -4.98 -11.80 5.43
C GLY A 210 -5.22 -12.75 4.23
N ALA A 211 -6.33 -13.48 4.26
CA ALA A 211 -6.70 -14.54 3.29
C ALA A 211 -7.20 -14.04 1.92
N GLY A 212 -6.69 -12.90 1.44
CA GLY A 212 -7.16 -12.29 0.20
C GLY A 212 -8.57 -11.68 0.31
N GLU A 213 -8.96 -11.22 1.51
CA GLU A 213 -10.13 -10.37 1.62
C GLU A 213 -9.87 -9.09 0.81
N PRO A 214 -10.81 -8.70 -0.07
CA PRO A 214 -10.61 -7.58 -0.96
C PRO A 214 -10.29 -6.33 -0.15
N ILE A 215 -9.22 -5.65 -0.58
CA ILE A 215 -8.86 -4.31 -0.14
C ILE A 215 -10.01 -3.42 -0.65
N PHE A 216 -11.06 -3.27 0.16
CA PHE A 216 -12.24 -2.46 -0.13
C PHE A 216 -12.87 -2.65 -1.51
N LYS A 217 -13.71 -3.68 -1.67
CA LYS A 217 -14.79 -3.55 -2.67
C LYS A 217 -15.87 -2.66 -2.08
N HIS A 218 -16.30 -1.68 -2.86
CA HIS A 218 -17.42 -0.75 -2.63
C HIS A 218 -18.81 -1.42 -2.48
N ASP A 219 -18.85 -2.70 -2.13
CA ASP A 219 -20.09 -3.44 -1.99
C ASP A 219 -20.23 -3.87 -0.52
N PHE A 220 -20.72 -2.98 0.33
CA PHE A 220 -21.47 -3.47 1.50
C PHE A 220 -22.60 -4.34 0.94
N PRO A 221 -22.68 -5.65 1.26
CA PRO A 221 -23.74 -6.50 0.74
C PRO A 221 -25.10 -5.86 1.04
N PRO A 222 -26.05 -5.83 0.09
CA PRO A 222 -27.37 -5.29 0.34
C PRO A 222 -27.98 -5.95 1.59
N GLY A 223 -28.21 -5.15 2.64
CA GLY A 223 -28.78 -5.62 3.92
C GLY A 223 -27.82 -5.74 5.10
N THR A 224 -26.52 -5.44 4.97
CA THR A 224 -25.63 -5.32 6.14
C THR A 224 -25.77 -3.97 6.84
N ASP A 225 -25.84 -3.97 8.16
CA ASP A 225 -25.87 -2.76 9.00
C ASP A 225 -24.48 -2.12 9.05
N MET A 226 -24.25 -1.22 8.10
CA MET A 226 -23.00 -0.51 7.89
C MET A 226 -22.48 0.23 9.14
N ILE A 227 -23.36 0.81 9.97
CA ILE A 227 -22.94 1.53 11.17
C ILE A 227 -22.34 0.56 12.19
N ASN A 228 -22.91 -0.62 12.33
CA ASN A 228 -22.42 -1.64 13.26
C ASN A 228 -21.04 -2.17 12.84
N GLU A 229 -20.79 -2.34 11.54
CA GLU A 229 -19.49 -2.74 11.01
C GLU A 229 -18.43 -1.64 11.17
N ILE A 230 -18.80 -0.37 10.95
CA ILE A 230 -17.93 0.80 11.20
C ILE A 230 -17.54 0.88 12.68
N MET A 231 -18.51 0.69 13.59
CA MET A 231 -18.32 0.80 15.04
C MET A 231 -17.52 -0.37 15.64
N ARG A 232 -17.51 -1.54 14.99
CA ARG A 232 -16.72 -2.71 15.41
C ARG A 232 -15.25 -2.65 14.94
N GLY A 233 -14.95 -1.79 13.98
CA GLY A 233 -13.62 -1.54 13.47
C GLY A 233 -12.76 -0.64 14.38
N PRO A 234 -11.42 -0.74 14.32
CA PRO A 234 -10.56 0.30 14.88
C PRO A 234 -10.84 1.67 14.25
N LEU A 235 -10.65 2.74 15.01
CA LEU A 235 -10.84 4.14 14.57
C LEU A 235 -12.23 4.41 13.92
N PRO A 236 -13.34 4.07 14.61
CA PRO A 236 -14.70 4.12 14.05
C PRO A 236 -15.14 5.52 13.60
N ALA A 237 -14.58 6.59 14.20
CA ALA A 237 -14.85 7.97 13.77
C ALA A 237 -14.24 8.28 12.39
N GLN A 238 -13.02 7.82 12.13
CA GLN A 238 -12.32 8.04 10.86
C GLN A 238 -12.93 7.22 9.73
N ARG A 239 -13.37 5.99 10.05
CA ARG A 239 -14.16 5.14 9.14
C ARG A 239 -15.50 5.77 8.77
N MET A 240 -16.17 6.42 9.74
CA MET A 240 -17.43 7.13 9.53
C MET A 240 -17.25 8.37 8.67
N GLU A 241 -16.19 9.16 8.90
CA GLU A 241 -15.89 10.34 8.09
C GLU A 241 -15.55 9.97 6.64
N LEU A 242 -14.72 8.94 6.41
CA LEU A 242 -14.39 8.46 5.07
C LEU A 242 -15.64 8.03 4.26
N GLU A 243 -16.57 7.32 4.90
CA GLU A 243 -17.83 6.91 4.30
C GLU A 243 -18.76 8.10 4.02
N LEU A 244 -18.79 9.10 4.91
CA LEU A 244 -19.55 10.34 4.71
C LEU A 244 -18.97 11.17 3.55
N PHE A 245 -17.65 11.31 3.46
CA PHE A 245 -16.98 12.02 2.37
C PHE A 245 -17.22 11.35 1.02
N SER A 246 -17.15 10.01 0.96
CA SER A 246 -17.40 9.23 -0.26
C SER A 246 -18.84 9.38 -0.77
N ARG A 247 -19.82 9.48 0.13
CA ARG A 247 -21.25 9.68 -0.21
C ARG A 247 -21.59 11.11 -0.59
N LEU A 248 -20.87 12.09 -0.04
CA LEU A 248 -21.10 13.51 -0.34
C LEU A 248 -20.53 13.92 -1.71
N GLN A 249 -19.56 13.17 -2.25
CA GLN A 249 -19.05 13.35 -3.61
C GLN A 249 -19.99 12.75 -4.67
N GLN A 250 -20.83 11.78 -4.31
CA GLN A 250 -21.95 11.32 -5.15
C GLN A 250 -23.14 12.27 -5.05
N THR A 251 -23.05 13.44 -5.70
CA THR A 251 -24.26 14.25 -5.92
C THR A 251 -25.03 13.74 -7.13
N PRO A 252 -26.38 13.78 -7.12
CA PRO A 252 -27.17 13.25 -8.22
C PRO A 252 -26.84 14.01 -9.50
N GLN A 253 -26.54 13.26 -10.56
CA GLN A 253 -26.66 13.75 -11.92
C GLN A 253 -28.07 14.32 -12.09
N GLU A 254 -28.19 15.64 -12.18
CA GLU A 254 -29.45 16.28 -12.55
C GLU A 254 -29.77 15.81 -13.97
N ASP A 255 -30.82 15.00 -14.09
CA ASP A 255 -31.38 14.57 -15.35
C ASP A 255 -31.87 15.81 -16.12
N ASP A 256 -31.08 16.24 -17.11
CA ASP A 256 -31.52 17.13 -18.18
C ASP A 256 -32.44 16.34 -19.12
N ASP A 257 -33.70 16.17 -18.73
CA ASP A 257 -34.74 15.67 -19.64
C ASP A 257 -35.28 16.83 -20.49
N GLY A 258 -34.55 17.11 -21.56
CA GLY A 258 -35.09 17.78 -22.72
C GLY A 258 -36.12 16.88 -23.40
N SER A 259 -37.40 17.07 -23.09
CA SER A 259 -38.51 16.55 -23.90
C SER A 259 -39.19 17.65 -24.70
N VAL A 260 -39.00 17.54 -26.01
CA VAL A 260 -39.71 18.26 -27.07
C VAL A 260 -41.19 17.87 -27.05
N HIS A 261 -42.07 18.87 -26.99
CA HIS A 261 -43.24 18.98 -27.87
C HIS A 261 -43.67 20.45 -28.02
#